data_AF-A0A085N7U6-F1
#
_entry.id   AF-A0A085N7U6-F1
#
_cell.length_a   1.000
_cell.length_b   1.000
_cell.length_c   1.000
_cell.angle_alpha   90.00
_cell.angle_beta   90.00
_cell.angle_gamma   90.00
#
_symmetry.space_group_name_H-M   'P 1'
#
loop_
_entity.id
_entity.type
_entity.pdbx_description
1 polymer ?
#
loop_
_entity_poly.entity_id
_entity_poly.type
_entity_poly.pdbx_seq_one_letter_code
_entity_poly.pdbx_strand_id
1 'polypeptide(L)'
;MNADADDAVVVNTSPSGNVSFEVIFKPPKNASLPSVVASSPTTPTTVDQINEKLKAAEERRLTAELDKVDKAKVEERMAEAAVRRKAMQLEFQQTTQQDIACRMTATQEKRNKLVEQRLERIKIHHKRIDGARNKTEEERDTDIDLVGRNTSSPDEEEDVKTD
;
A
#
# COMPACT_ATOMS: atom_id res chain seq x y z
N MET A 1 31.96 -31.24 89.01
CA MET A 1 31.47 -32.64 89.11
C MET A 1 31.06 -33.08 87.71
N ASN A 2 31.79 -34.07 87.17
CA ASN A 2 31.48 -34.99 86.06
C ASN A 2 31.11 -34.36 84.69
N ALA A 3 31.54 -34.87 83.54
CA ALA A 3 32.08 -36.18 83.22
C ALA A 3 33.08 -36.08 82.05
N ASP A 4 34.04 -36.99 82.03
CA ASP A 4 34.92 -37.32 80.92
C ASP A 4 34.23 -37.22 79.56
N ALA A 5 34.81 -36.43 78.65
CA ALA A 5 34.55 -36.59 77.23
C ALA A 5 35.54 -37.65 76.74
N ASP A 6 35.13 -38.93 76.78
CA ASP A 6 35.91 -40.03 76.22
C ASP A 6 36.19 -39.76 74.74
N ASP A 7 37.44 -39.45 74.43
CA ASP A 7 37.98 -39.37 73.07
C ASP A 7 37.93 -40.79 72.49
N ALA A 8 36.90 -41.09 71.71
CA ALA A 8 36.68 -42.44 71.19
C ALA A 8 37.60 -42.67 69.99
N VAL A 9 38.66 -43.48 70.19
CA VAL A 9 39.53 -43.95 69.12
C VAL A 9 39.13 -45.38 68.75
N VAL A 10 38.57 -45.55 67.56
CA VAL A 10 38.24 -46.87 67.02
C VAL A 10 39.37 -47.32 66.10
N VAL A 11 40.14 -48.32 66.54
CA VAL A 11 41.27 -48.87 65.78
C VAL A 11 40.86 -50.20 65.15
N ASN A 12 41.01 -50.30 63.82
CA ASN A 12 40.82 -51.50 63.05
C ASN A 12 42.16 -51.98 62.49
N THR A 13 42.51 -53.23 62.73
CA THR A 13 43.69 -53.87 62.14
C THR A 13 43.25 -54.87 61.08
N SER A 14 43.76 -54.73 59.86
CA SER A 14 43.49 -55.70 58.80
C SER A 14 44.35 -56.96 58.99
N PRO A 15 43.89 -58.14 58.54
CA PRO A 15 44.68 -59.38 58.59
C PRO A 15 46.03 -59.31 57.86
N SER A 16 46.22 -58.32 56.99
CA SER A 16 47.48 -58.03 56.30
C SER A 16 48.47 -57.18 57.12
N GLY A 17 48.14 -56.86 58.38
CA GLY A 17 49.00 -56.11 59.30
C GLY A 17 48.87 -54.58 59.23
N ASN A 18 47.97 -54.03 58.40
CA ASN A 18 47.77 -52.58 58.32
C ASN A 18 46.80 -52.13 59.40
N VAL A 19 47.08 -50.98 60.01
CA VAL A 19 46.24 -50.39 61.07
C VAL A 19 45.58 -49.12 60.54
N SER A 20 44.27 -49.01 60.69
CA SER A 20 43.48 -47.82 60.40
C SER A 20 42.71 -47.41 61.66
N PHE A 21 42.61 -46.12 61.93
CA PHE A 21 41.89 -45.65 63.11
C PHE A 21 41.07 -44.41 62.80
N GLU A 22 39.92 -44.30 63.48
CA GLU A 22 39.07 -43.11 63.47
C GLU A 22 39.20 -42.43 64.84
N VAL A 23 39.51 -41.13 64.84
CA VAL A 23 39.60 -40.29 66.05
C VAL A 23 38.47 -39.27 66.02
N ILE A 24 37.58 -39.35 67.02
CA ILE A 24 36.43 -38.45 67.13
C ILE A 24 36.66 -37.46 68.27
N PHE A 25 37.25 -36.30 67.96
CA PHE A 25 37.51 -35.23 68.94
C PHE A 25 36.23 -34.60 69.53
N LYS A 26 35.11 -34.67 68.81
CA LYS A 26 33.80 -34.20 69.27
C LYS A 26 32.69 -34.93 68.53
N PRO A 27 31.73 -35.55 69.23
CA PRO A 27 30.61 -36.20 68.56
C PRO A 27 29.74 -35.17 67.82
N PRO A 28 29.12 -35.57 66.69
CA PRO A 28 28.24 -34.68 65.94
C PRO A 28 27.08 -34.22 66.84
N LYS A 29 26.84 -32.91 66.91
CA LYS A 29 25.79 -32.30 67.76
C LYS A 29 24.38 -32.75 67.35
N ASN A 30 24.20 -33.11 66.09
CA ASN A 30 22.99 -33.69 65.54
C ASN A 30 23.39 -35.00 64.86
N ALA A 31 22.94 -36.13 65.38
CA ALA A 31 23.14 -37.45 64.77
C ALA A 31 22.25 -37.67 63.52
N SER A 32 21.60 -36.63 63.00
CA SER A 32 20.78 -36.72 61.80
C SER A 32 21.68 -36.89 60.59
N LEU A 33 21.45 -37.97 59.83
CA LEU A 33 21.97 -38.13 58.48
C LEU A 33 21.68 -36.87 57.64
N PRO A 34 22.54 -36.54 56.66
CA PRO A 34 22.29 -35.41 55.78
C PRO A 34 20.88 -35.52 55.18
N SER A 35 20.06 -34.48 55.37
CA SER A 35 18.72 -34.39 54.79
C SER A 35 18.85 -34.52 53.27
N VAL A 36 18.31 -35.60 52.74
CA VAL A 36 18.50 -36.06 51.36
C VAL A 36 18.25 -34.92 50.38
N VAL A 37 19.32 -34.47 49.73
CA VAL A 37 19.25 -33.55 48.59
C VAL A 37 18.65 -34.33 47.43
N ALA A 38 17.46 -33.93 46.97
CA ALA A 38 16.71 -34.48 45.83
C ALA A 38 16.92 -36.00 45.59
N SER A 39 16.06 -36.81 46.19
CA SER A 39 16.00 -38.26 45.98
C SER A 39 16.10 -38.63 44.50
N SER A 40 17.05 -39.50 44.16
CA SER A 40 17.03 -40.24 42.91
C SER A 40 15.67 -40.96 42.76
N PRO A 41 15.16 -41.12 41.51
CA PRO A 41 13.87 -41.77 41.31
C PRO A 41 13.86 -43.14 42.00
N THR A 42 12.89 -43.32 42.89
CA THR A 42 12.76 -44.49 43.76
C THR A 42 12.30 -45.75 43.01
N THR A 43 11.91 -45.60 41.74
CA THR A 43 11.48 -46.68 40.87
C THR A 43 12.37 -46.74 39.62
N PRO A 44 12.79 -47.94 39.18
CA PRO A 44 13.53 -48.08 37.94
C PRO A 44 12.60 -47.73 36.78
N THR A 45 12.99 -46.73 35.98
CA THR A 45 12.25 -46.36 34.76
C THR A 45 12.22 -47.55 33.81
N THR A 46 11.03 -47.98 33.41
CA THR A 46 10.89 -49.07 32.43
C THR A 46 11.12 -48.57 31.01
N VAL A 47 11.47 -49.47 30.10
CA VAL A 47 11.67 -49.16 28.68
C VAL A 47 10.40 -48.55 28.06
N ASP A 48 9.22 -49.02 28.44
CA ASP A 48 7.95 -48.49 27.96
C ASP A 48 7.73 -47.02 28.36
N GLN A 49 8.07 -46.65 29.61
CA GLN A 49 7.96 -45.27 30.08
C GLN A 49 8.94 -44.33 29.36
N ILE A 50 10.11 -44.83 28.97
CA ILE A 50 11.09 -44.07 28.17
C ILE A 50 10.50 -43.83 26.78
N ASN A 51 10.01 -44.88 26.13
CA ASN A 51 9.41 -44.80 24.80
C ASN A 51 8.19 -43.88 24.77
N GLU A 52 7.33 -43.95 25.78
CA GLU A 52 6.17 -43.08 25.90
C GLU A 52 6.58 -41.60 26.00
N LYS A 53 7.58 -41.28 26.83
CA LYS A 53 8.11 -39.91 26.94
C LYS A 53 8.75 -39.42 25.64
N LEU A 54 9.46 -40.28 24.92
CA LEU A 54 10.04 -39.95 23.62
C LEU A 54 8.94 -39.67 22.59
N LYS A 55 7.91 -40.53 22.53
CA LYS A 55 6.76 -40.34 21.64
C LYS A 55 6.00 -39.04 21.96
N ALA A 56 5.76 -38.76 23.24
CA ALA A 56 5.11 -37.53 23.66
C ALA A 56 5.94 -36.27 23.36
N ALA A 57 7.26 -36.37 23.31
CA ALA A 57 8.13 -35.27 22.85
C ALA A 57 8.04 -35.09 21.33
N GLU A 58 8.01 -36.19 20.56
CA GLU A 58 7.86 -36.15 19.11
C GLU A 58 6.50 -35.59 18.67
N GLU A 59 5.40 -36.01 19.30
CA GLU A 59 4.05 -35.49 19.00
C GLU A 59 3.97 -33.98 19.28
N ARG A 60 4.61 -33.50 20.34
CA ARG A 60 4.70 -32.05 20.63
C ARG A 60 5.47 -31.30 19.55
N ARG A 61 6.58 -31.86 19.05
CA ARG A 61 7.33 -31.27 17.93
C ARG A 61 6.45 -31.21 16.67
N LEU A 62 5.80 -32.32 16.33
CA LEU A 62 4.98 -32.42 15.14
C LEU A 62 3.80 -31.45 15.17
N THR A 63 3.12 -31.34 16.31
CA THR A 63 1.99 -30.42 16.49
C THR A 63 2.44 -28.97 16.34
N ALA A 64 3.57 -28.60 16.97
CA ALA A 64 4.11 -27.26 16.86
C ALA A 64 4.57 -26.90 15.44
N GLU A 65 5.07 -27.87 14.66
CA GLU A 65 5.40 -27.68 13.25
C GLU A 65 4.15 -27.52 12.39
N LEU A 66 3.11 -28.34 12.61
CA LEU A 66 1.84 -28.23 11.90
C LEU A 66 1.19 -26.87 12.14
N ASP A 67 1.12 -26.42 13.39
CA ASP A 67 0.57 -25.11 13.76
C ASP A 67 1.33 -23.95 13.09
N LYS A 68 2.67 -24.06 12.97
CA LYS A 68 3.48 -23.05 12.27
C LYS A 68 3.15 -23.00 10.79
N VAL A 69 3.04 -24.16 10.15
CA VAL A 69 2.70 -24.27 8.73
C VAL A 69 1.29 -23.73 8.46
N ASP A 70 0.32 -24.05 9.32
CA ASP A 70 -1.05 -23.58 9.16
C ASP A 70 -1.17 -22.08 9.39
N LYS A 71 -0.47 -21.52 10.38
CA LYS A 71 -0.38 -20.06 10.56
C LYS A 71 0.21 -19.38 9.33
N ALA A 72 1.32 -19.89 8.81
CA ALA A 72 1.96 -19.33 7.62
C ALA A 72 1.02 -19.37 6.40
N LYS A 73 0.29 -20.46 6.19
CA LYS A 73 -0.71 -20.57 5.09
C LYS A 73 -1.86 -19.57 5.24
N VAL A 74 -2.34 -19.35 6.47
CA VAL A 74 -3.41 -18.38 6.74
C VAL A 74 -2.91 -16.96 6.48
N GLU A 75 -1.70 -16.63 6.95
CA GLU A 75 -1.07 -15.33 6.72
C GLU A 75 -0.84 -15.06 5.22
N GLU A 76 -0.35 -16.06 4.48
CA GLU A 76 -0.16 -15.98 3.03
C GLU A 76 -1.49 -15.70 2.31
N ARG A 77 -2.54 -16.48 2.60
CA ARG A 77 -3.88 -16.26 2.00
C ARG A 77 -4.45 -14.89 2.35
N MET A 78 -4.26 -14.43 3.58
CA MET A 78 -4.68 -13.10 4.03
C MET A 78 -3.95 -11.99 3.26
N ALA A 79 -2.64 -12.14 3.07
CA ALA A 79 -1.81 -11.20 2.32
C ALA A 79 -2.23 -11.16 0.84
N GLU A 80 -2.41 -12.30 0.19
CA GLU A 80 -2.88 -12.40 -1.20
C GLU A 80 -4.25 -11.74 -1.38
N ALA A 81 -5.20 -12.05 -0.49
CA ALA A 81 -6.52 -11.44 -0.51
C ALA A 81 -6.46 -9.92 -0.29
N ALA A 82 -5.56 -9.42 0.56
CA ALA A 82 -5.36 -8.00 0.76
C ALA A 82 -4.79 -7.30 -0.48
N VAL A 83 -3.82 -7.94 -1.17
CA VAL A 83 -3.27 -7.44 -2.44
C VAL A 83 -4.37 -7.39 -3.51
N ARG A 84 -5.16 -8.46 -3.66
CA ARG A 84 -6.27 -8.53 -4.63
C ARG A 84 -7.32 -7.45 -4.38
N ARG A 85 -7.71 -7.22 -3.11
CA ARG A 85 -8.65 -6.15 -2.74
C ARG A 85 -8.11 -4.77 -3.09
N LYS A 86 -6.82 -4.51 -2.80
CA LYS A 86 -6.17 -3.23 -3.16
C LYS A 86 -6.13 -3.02 -4.68
N ALA A 87 -5.82 -4.06 -5.45
CA ALA A 87 -5.80 -4.00 -6.90
C ALA A 87 -7.19 -3.65 -7.47
N MET A 88 -8.23 -4.36 -7.04
CA MET A 88 -9.62 -4.08 -7.46
C MET A 88 -10.05 -2.65 -7.10
N GLN A 89 -9.69 -2.17 -5.91
CA GLN A 89 -10.01 -0.80 -5.50
C GLN A 89 -9.31 0.24 -6.38
N LEU A 90 -8.04 0.00 -6.71
CA LEU A 90 -7.27 0.90 -7.57
C LEU A 90 -7.83 0.93 -9.00
N GLU A 91 -8.15 -0.24 -9.56
CA GLU A 91 -8.77 -0.34 -10.90
C GLU A 91 -10.11 0.40 -10.95
N PHE A 92 -10.95 0.24 -9.91
CA PHE A 92 -12.22 0.96 -9.80
C PHE A 92 -12.01 2.48 -9.77
N GLN A 93 -11.06 2.95 -8.95
CA GLN A 93 -10.75 4.38 -8.86
C GLN A 93 -10.25 4.94 -10.20
N GLN A 94 -9.31 4.26 -10.85
CA GLN A 94 -8.76 4.68 -12.14
C GLN A 94 -9.84 4.73 -13.23
N THR A 95 -10.64 3.66 -13.34
CA THR A 95 -11.72 3.58 -14.33
C THR A 95 -12.75 4.69 -14.11
N THR A 96 -13.14 4.93 -12.85
CA THR A 96 -14.10 5.97 -12.51
C THR A 96 -13.55 7.37 -12.80
N GLN A 97 -12.28 7.63 -12.49
CA GLN A 97 -11.63 8.90 -12.80
C GLN A 97 -11.54 9.13 -14.32
N GLN A 98 -11.15 8.12 -15.09
CA GLN A 98 -11.07 8.20 -16.54
C GLN A 98 -12.45 8.43 -17.17
N ASP A 99 -13.49 7.73 -16.71
CA ASP A 99 -14.85 7.91 -17.21
C ASP A 99 -15.40 9.31 -16.91
N ILE A 100 -15.18 9.84 -15.71
CA ILE A 100 -15.55 11.23 -15.37
C ILE A 100 -14.81 12.21 -16.28
N ALA A 101 -13.49 12.05 -16.43
CA ALA A 101 -12.68 12.92 -17.28
C ALA A 101 -13.16 12.89 -18.74
N CYS A 102 -13.43 11.71 -19.29
CA CYS A 102 -13.95 11.52 -20.64
C CYS A 102 -15.33 12.18 -20.83
N ARG A 103 -16.24 12.03 -19.85
CA ARG A 103 -17.55 12.69 -19.91
C ARG A 103 -17.46 14.21 -19.83
N MET A 104 -16.55 14.73 -19.02
CA MET A 104 -16.30 16.17 -18.92
C MET A 104 -15.74 16.75 -20.23
N THR A 105 -14.73 16.11 -20.82
CA THR A 105 -14.16 16.55 -22.10
C THR A 105 -15.20 16.49 -23.22
N ALA A 106 -15.94 15.38 -23.35
CA ALA A 106 -16.98 15.24 -24.37
C ALA A 106 -18.10 16.29 -24.22
N THR A 107 -18.50 16.62 -22.99
CA THR A 107 -19.49 17.67 -22.73
C THR A 107 -18.95 19.05 -23.10
N GLN A 108 -17.70 19.32 -22.73
CA GLN A 108 -17.04 20.58 -23.02
C GLN A 108 -16.83 20.80 -24.53
N GLU A 109 -16.45 19.75 -25.27
CA GLU A 109 -16.34 19.79 -26.73
C GLU A 109 -17.69 20.02 -27.41
N LYS A 110 -18.75 19.33 -26.96
CA LYS A 110 -20.13 19.55 -27.48
C LYS A 110 -20.57 21.00 -27.26
N ARG A 111 -20.31 21.55 -26.07
CA ARG A 111 -20.61 22.95 -25.74
C ARG A 111 -19.84 23.90 -26.65
N ASN A 112 -18.54 23.68 -26.80
CA ASN A 112 -17.69 24.50 -27.65
C ASN A 112 -18.15 24.48 -29.11
N LYS A 113 -18.47 23.31 -29.65
CA LYS A 113 -18.99 23.15 -31.02
C LYS A 113 -20.30 23.92 -31.22
N LEU A 114 -21.21 23.88 -30.26
CA LEU A 114 -22.46 24.65 -30.34
C LEU A 114 -22.21 26.16 -30.34
N VAL A 115 -21.30 26.63 -29.49
CA VAL A 115 -20.91 28.05 -29.42
C VAL A 115 -20.25 28.47 -30.72
N GLU A 116 -19.31 27.70 -31.23
CA GLU A 116 -18.61 27.96 -32.50
C GLU A 116 -19.60 28.03 -33.68
N GLN A 117 -20.52 27.08 -33.79
CA GLN A 117 -21.58 27.12 -34.80
C GLN A 117 -22.44 28.38 -34.71
N ARG A 118 -22.76 28.84 -33.48
CA ARG A 118 -23.54 30.07 -33.28
C ARG A 118 -22.73 31.29 -33.71
N LEU A 119 -21.46 31.37 -33.33
CA LEU A 119 -20.56 32.46 -33.70
C LEU A 119 -20.36 32.52 -35.22
N GLU A 120 -20.21 31.38 -35.88
CA GLU A 120 -20.06 31.34 -37.34
C GLU A 120 -21.32 31.83 -38.05
N ARG A 121 -22.52 31.45 -37.58
CA ARG A 121 -23.78 31.99 -38.13
C ARG A 121 -23.86 33.51 -37.99
N ILE A 122 -23.46 34.05 -36.84
CA ILE A 122 -23.42 35.50 -36.59
C ILE A 122 -22.41 36.17 -37.53
N LYS A 123 -21.22 35.58 -37.70
CA LYS A 123 -20.17 36.09 -38.59
C LYS A 123 -20.63 36.12 -40.05
N ILE A 124 -21.29 35.07 -40.53
CA ILE A 124 -21.87 35.01 -41.88
C ILE A 124 -22.94 36.11 -42.04
N HIS A 125 -23.78 36.31 -41.05
CA HIS A 125 -24.81 37.36 -41.10
C HIS A 125 -24.21 38.76 -41.20
N HIS A 126 -23.20 39.08 -40.38
CA HIS A 126 -22.49 40.37 -40.48
C HIS A 126 -21.85 40.56 -41.85
N LYS A 127 -21.14 39.56 -42.37
CA LYS A 127 -20.56 39.62 -43.72
C LYS A 127 -21.61 39.89 -44.80
N ARG A 128 -22.80 39.32 -44.67
CA ARG A 128 -23.92 39.57 -45.60
C ARG A 128 -24.44 41.00 -45.51
N ILE A 129 -24.56 41.55 -44.30
CA ILE A 129 -24.95 42.95 -44.09
C ILE A 129 -23.92 43.89 -44.72
N ASP A 130 -22.64 43.67 -44.45
CA ASP A 130 -21.58 44.52 -44.98
C ASP A 130 -21.50 44.44 -46.51
N GLY A 131 -21.63 43.24 -47.08
CA GLY A 131 -21.75 43.09 -48.54
C GLY A 131 -22.97 43.80 -49.14
N ALA A 132 -24.10 43.83 -48.44
CA ALA A 132 -25.27 44.57 -48.87
C ALA A 132 -25.06 46.09 -48.80
N ARG A 133 -24.39 46.59 -47.75
CA ARG A 133 -24.03 48.02 -47.63
C ARG A 133 -23.10 48.46 -48.76
N ASN A 134 -22.02 47.71 -48.97
CA ASN A 134 -21.05 48.00 -50.03
C ASN A 134 -21.74 48.03 -51.40
N LYS A 135 -22.62 47.07 -51.69
CA LYS A 135 -23.39 47.06 -52.95
C LYS A 135 -24.28 48.31 -53.11
N THR A 136 -24.95 48.73 -52.04
CA THR A 136 -25.78 49.96 -52.10
C THR A 136 -24.94 51.23 -52.24
N GLU A 137 -23.72 51.25 -51.72
CA GLU A 137 -22.78 52.35 -51.92
C GLU A 137 -22.27 52.38 -53.37
N GLU A 138 -21.85 51.24 -53.90
CA GLU A 138 -21.46 51.09 -55.31
C GLU A 138 -22.57 51.53 -56.27
N GLU A 139 -23.83 51.11 -56.02
CA GLU A 139 -24.98 51.52 -56.83
C GLU A 139 -25.19 53.06 -56.77
N ARG A 140 -25.08 53.68 -55.60
CA ARG A 140 -25.18 55.14 -55.46
C ARG A 140 -24.05 55.87 -56.18
N ASP A 141 -22.82 55.39 -56.09
CA ASP A 141 -21.68 55.98 -56.78
C ASP A 141 -21.89 55.92 -58.30
N THR A 142 -22.39 54.78 -58.83
CA THR A 142 -22.72 54.66 -60.26
C THR A 142 -23.87 55.56 -60.72
N ASP A 143 -24.88 55.77 -59.89
CA ASP A 143 -26.01 56.65 -60.20
C ASP A 143 -25.58 58.13 -60.23
N ILE A 144 -24.65 58.53 -59.34
CA ILE A 144 -24.07 59.89 -59.33
C ILE A 144 -23.27 60.14 -60.63
N ASP A 145 -22.48 59.17 -61.08
CA ASP A 145 -21.67 59.28 -62.30
C ASP A 145 -22.54 59.38 -63.58
N LEU A 146 -23.72 58.76 -63.60
CA LEU A 146 -24.67 58.85 -64.70
C LEU A 146 -25.36 60.22 -64.79
N VAL A 147 -25.67 60.84 -63.65
CA VAL A 147 -26.26 62.19 -63.61
C VAL A 147 -25.26 63.26 -64.06
N GLY A 148 -23.97 63.08 -63.80
CA GLY A 148 -22.91 63.99 -64.23
C GLY A 148 -22.61 64.00 -65.73
N ARG A 149 -23.13 63.03 -66.50
CA ARG A 149 -22.81 62.87 -67.94
C ARG A 149 -23.81 63.53 -68.89
N ASN A 150 -24.98 63.94 -68.39
CA ASN A 150 -26.06 64.52 -69.23
C ASN A 150 -26.08 66.06 -69.25
N THR A 151 -25.09 66.77 -68.69
CA THR A 151 -25.07 68.24 -68.63
C THR A 151 -23.99 68.91 -69.50
N SER A 152 -23.30 68.20 -70.38
CA SER A 152 -22.40 68.83 -71.36
C SER A 152 -23.03 68.82 -72.75
N SER A 153 -23.87 69.82 -73.04
CA SER A 153 -24.14 70.22 -74.43
C SER A 153 -22.84 70.76 -75.06
N PRO A 154 -22.56 70.50 -76.34
CA PRO A 154 -21.50 71.19 -77.06
C PRO A 154 -22.00 72.59 -77.45
N ASP A 155 -21.33 73.63 -76.97
CA ASP A 155 -21.51 75.00 -77.46
C ASP A 155 -21.12 75.05 -78.95
N GLU A 156 -22.06 75.47 -79.81
CA GLU A 156 -21.75 75.82 -81.20
C GLU A 156 -21.10 77.21 -81.22
N GLU A 157 -19.91 77.29 -81.82
CA GLU A 157 -19.26 78.56 -82.14
C GLU A 157 -20.02 79.26 -83.28
N GLU A 158 -20.67 80.39 -82.97
CA GLU A 158 -21.08 81.37 -83.99
C GLU A 158 -19.94 82.35 -84.27
N ASP A 159 -19.36 82.25 -85.47
CA ASP A 159 -18.64 83.31 -86.15
C ASP A 159 -19.56 84.53 -86.36
N VAL A 160 -19.31 85.65 -85.67
CA VAL A 160 -19.88 86.95 -86.04
C VAL A 160 -18.78 87.88 -86.54
N LYS A 161 -18.80 88.02 -87.86
CA LYS A 161 -18.09 89.01 -88.68
C LYS A 161 -18.86 90.34 -88.62
N THR A 162 -18.20 91.43 -88.27
CA THR A 162 -18.70 92.79 -88.56
C THR A 162 -17.57 93.71 -88.98
N ASP A 163 -17.87 94.46 -90.05
CA ASP A 163 -17.08 95.44 -90.82
C ASP A 163 -16.21 96.42 -90.02
#